data_AF-A0A1H4GR99-F1
#
_entry.id   AF-A0A1H4GR99-F1
#
_cell.length_a   1.000
_cell.length_b   1.000
_cell.length_c   1.000
_cell.angle_alpha   90.00
_cell.angle_beta   90.00
_cell.angle_gamma   90.00
#
_symmetry.space_group_name_H-M   'P 1'
#
loop_
_entity.id
_entity.type
_entity.pdbx_description
1 polymer ?
#
loop_
_entity_poly.entity_id
_entity_poly.type
_entity_poly.pdbx_seq_one_letter_code
_entity_poly.pdbx_strand_id
1 'polypeptide(L)' 'MNAPVSIDLPKAIPFVPIMDRARFAELVGISEPTLNNMIFRGYIPVITPSNGDERARRSFVNIAKLMSECMEVI' A
#
# COMPACT_ATOMS: atom_id res chain seq x y z
N MET A 1 -34.31 -33.04 1.78
CA MET A 1 -34.37 -31.63 1.34
C MET A 1 -33.12 -30.96 1.86
N ASN A 2 -32.15 -30.63 0.99
CA ASN A 2 -30.90 -29.97 1.42
C ASN A 2 -31.10 -28.46 1.34
N ALA A 3 -30.87 -27.77 2.47
CA ALA A 3 -30.91 -26.32 2.52
C ALA A 3 -29.75 -25.71 1.70
N PRO A 4 -29.93 -24.54 1.07
CA PRO A 4 -28.85 -23.88 0.35
C PRO A 4 -27.78 -23.42 1.33
N VAL A 5 -26.53 -23.82 1.07
CA VAL A 5 -25.36 -23.32 1.80
C VAL A 5 -25.13 -21.88 1.35
N SER A 6 -25.46 -20.92 2.20
CA SER A 6 -25.08 -19.52 2.00
C SER A 6 -23.58 -19.38 2.29
N ILE A 7 -22.78 -19.22 1.23
CA ILE A 7 -21.37 -18.86 1.35
C ILE A 7 -21.33 -17.40 1.78
N ASP A 8 -21.03 -17.19 3.06
CA ASP A 8 -20.82 -15.86 3.63
C ASP A 8 -19.46 -15.36 3.11
N LEU A 9 -19.47 -14.77 1.91
CA LEU A 9 -18.28 -14.15 1.33
C LEU A 9 -17.82 -13.06 2.29
N PRO A 10 -16.54 -13.04 2.71
CA PRO A 10 -16.06 -12.00 3.60
C PRO A 10 -16.36 -10.65 2.96
N LYS A 11 -17.09 -9.79 3.70
CA LYS A 11 -17.35 -8.40 3.32
C LYS A 11 -16.05 -7.82 2.78
N ALA A 12 -16.07 -7.38 1.53
CA ALA A 12 -14.88 -6.87 0.82
C ALA A 12 -14.08 -5.98 1.78
N ILE A 13 -12.83 -6.38 2.05
CA ILE A 13 -11.94 -5.62 2.92
C ILE A 13 -11.87 -4.21 2.32
N PRO A 14 -12.17 -3.14 3.08
CA PRO A 14 -12.12 -1.80 2.54
C PRO A 14 -10.74 -1.56 1.95
N PHE A 15 -10.69 -1.25 0.66
CA PHE A 15 -9.45 -0.97 -0.03
C PHE A 15 -8.80 0.27 0.56
N VAL A 16 -7.60 0.10 1.12
CA VAL A 16 -6.81 1.22 1.64
C VAL A 16 -5.79 1.60 0.55
N PRO A 17 -5.94 2.76 -0.11
CA PRO A 17 -5.12 3.12 -1.27
C PRO A 17 -3.70 3.53 -0.91
N ILE A 18 -3.43 3.78 0.37
CA ILE A 18 -2.13 4.22 0.89
C ILE A 18 -1.76 3.46 2.17
N MET A 19 -0.47 3.31 2.44
CA MET A 19 0.03 2.62 3.63
C MET A 19 1.21 3.35 4.24
N ASP A 20 1.33 3.29 5.57
CA ASP A 20 2.55 3.76 6.24
C ASP A 20 3.78 2.95 5.81
N ARG A 21 4.93 3.61 5.67
CA ARG A 21 6.18 2.98 5.22
C ARG A 21 6.66 1.89 6.16
N ALA A 22 6.62 2.11 7.47
CA ALA A 22 7.09 1.13 8.44
C ALA A 22 6.19 -0.11 8.41
N ARG A 23 4.87 0.09 8.34
CA ARG A 23 3.92 -1.02 8.20
C ARG A 23 4.10 -1.78 6.88
N PHE A 24 4.33 -1.06 5.78
CA PHE A 24 4.59 -1.71 4.49
C PHE A 24 5.87 -2.54 4.53
N ALA A 25 6.97 -1.99 5.07
CA ALA A 25 8.24 -2.68 5.22
C ALA A 25 8.11 -3.97 6.04
N GLU A 26 7.38 -3.90 7.15
CA GLU A 26 7.05 -5.05 8.00
C GLU A 26 6.31 -6.14 7.22
N LEU A 27 5.26 -5.77 6.47
CA LEU A 27 4.43 -6.71 5.72
C LEU A 27 5.17 -7.40 4.58
N VAL A 28 6.06 -6.70 3.88
CA VAL A 28 6.85 -7.28 2.78
C VAL A 28 8.14 -7.95 3.27
N GLY A 29 8.46 -7.87 4.56
CA GLY A 29 9.61 -8.53 5.16
C GLY A 29 10.96 -7.87 4.85
N ILE A 30 11.01 -6.54 4.71
CA ILE A 30 12.26 -5.79 4.50
C ILE A 30 12.48 -4.74 5.59
N SER A 31 13.73 -4.30 5.74
CA SER A 31 14.06 -3.22 6.66
C SER A 31 13.54 -1.86 6.14
N GLU A 32 13.16 -0.96 7.05
CA GLU A 32 12.77 0.41 6.67
C GLU A 32 13.87 1.18 5.92
N PRO A 33 15.17 1.08 6.28
CA PRO A 33 16.26 1.64 5.46
C PRO A 33 16.30 1.09 4.03
N THR A 34 16.06 -0.21 3.84
CA THR A 34 15.96 -0.82 2.51
C THR A 34 14.80 -0.22 1.73
N LEU A 35 13.62 -0.12 2.33
CA LEU A 35 12.45 0.49 1.71
C LEU A 35 12.73 1.95 1.32
N ASN A 36 13.35 2.74 2.21
CA ASN A 36 13.70 4.14 1.94
C ASN A 36 14.65 4.27 0.74
N ASN A 37 15.62 3.36 0.59
CA ASN A 37 16.49 3.32 -0.59
C ASN A 37 15.72 2.97 -1.87
N MET A 38 14.75 2.05 -1.81
CA MET A 38 13.91 1.71 -2.96
C MET A 38 13.02 2.88 -3.38
N ILE A 39 12.44 3.61 -2.42
CA ILE A 39 11.67 4.83 -2.66
C ILE A 39 12.56 5.91 -3.28
N PHE A 40 13.76 6.13 -2.73
CA PHE A 40 14.72 7.10 -3.27
C PHE A 40 15.11 6.79 -4.72
N ARG A 41 15.24 5.51 -5.07
CA ARG A 41 15.51 5.05 -6.44
C ARG A 41 14.29 5.05 -7.36
N GLY A 42 13.11 5.38 -6.84
CA GLY A 42 11.86 5.44 -7.62
C GLY A 42 11.19 4.10 -7.88
N TYR A 43 11.60 3.01 -7.21
CA TYR A 43 10.99 1.69 -7.40
C TYR A 43 9.65 1.52 -6.67
N ILE A 44 9.43 2.30 -5.60
CA ILE A 44 8.21 2.22 -4.80
C ILE A 44 7.51 3.58 -4.86
N PRO A 45 6.30 3.67 -5.41
CA PRO A 45 5.58 4.93 -5.50
C PRO A 45 5.11 5.38 -4.11
N VAL A 46 5.28 6.67 -3.82
CA VAL A 46 4.86 7.29 -2.55
C VAL A 46 4.03 8.54 -2.77
N ILE A 47 3.17 8.86 -1.82
CA ILE A 47 2.45 10.13 -1.73
C ILE A 47 2.95 10.89 -0.51
N THR A 48 3.26 12.16 -0.70
CA THR A 48 3.57 13.11 0.39
C THR A 48 2.41 14.08 0.50
N PRO A 49 1.50 13.92 1.49
CA PRO A 49 0.47 14.91 1.72
C PRO A 49 1.12 16.25 2.05
N SER A 50 0.64 17.32 1.41
CA SER A 50 1.00 18.69 1.74
C SER A 50 -0.21 19.36 2.37
N ASN A 51 -0.06 19.85 3.60
CA ASN A 51 -1.04 20.68 4.29
C ASN A 51 -0.70 22.18 4.19
N GLY A 52 0.18 22.56 3.25
CA GLY A 52 0.73 23.92 3.14
C GLY A 52 1.88 24.23 4.10
N ASP A 53 2.20 23.32 5.04
CA ASP A 53 3.42 23.39 5.86
C ASP A 53 4.53 22.56 5.21
N GLU A 54 5.54 23.24 4.68
CA GLU A 54 6.66 22.60 4.00
C GLU A 54 7.52 21.72 4.91
N ARG A 55 7.39 21.83 6.24
CA ARG A 55 8.23 21.13 7.22
C ARG A 55 7.69 19.75 7.61
N ALA A 56 6.39 19.50 7.45
CA ALA A 56 5.74 18.25 7.87
C ALA A 56 5.58 17.26 6.69
N ARG A 57 6.68 16.81 6.08
CA ARG A 57 6.63 15.94 4.89
C ARG A 57 6.73 14.44 5.21
N ARG A 58 5.83 13.91 6.04
CA ARG A 58 5.66 12.44 6.13
C ARG A 58 5.08 11.95 4.81
N SER A 59 5.53 10.79 4.34
CA SER A 59 5.03 10.20 3.10
C SER A 59 4.68 8.73 3.28
N PHE A 60 3.73 8.30 2.46
CA PHE A 60 3.06 7.00 2.54
C PHE A 60 3.28 6.24 1.24
N VAL A 61 3.34 4.92 1.29
CA VAL A 61 3.38 4.07 0.10
C VAL A 61 2.04 4.18 -0.62
N ASN A 62 2.06 4.44 -1.93
CA ASN A 62 0.88 4.49 -2.76
C ASN A 62 0.54 3.07 -3.26
N ILE A 63 -0.28 2.36 -2.50
CA ILE A 63 -0.65 0.96 -2.78
C ILE A 63 -1.43 0.86 -4.08
N ALA A 64 -2.34 1.81 -4.36
CA ALA A 64 -3.11 1.80 -5.61
C ALA A 64 -2.22 1.88 -6.84
N LYS A 65 -1.23 2.79 -6.84
CA LYS A 65 -0.29 2.92 -7.96
C LYS A 65 0.64 1.72 -8.07
N LEU A 66 1.17 1.23 -6.95
CA LEU A 66 2.02 0.05 -6.92
C LEU A 66 1.28 -1.17 -7.50
N MET A 67 0.02 -1.38 -7.12
CA MET A 67 -0.80 -2.47 -7.68
C MET A 67 -1.03 -2.30 -9.19
N SER A 68 -1.33 -1.09 -9.67
CA SER A 68 -1.46 -0.81 -11.11
C SER A 68 -0.19 -1.18 -11.85
N GLU A 69 0.97 -0.72 -11.37
CA GLU A 69 2.27 -0.96 -11.99
C GLU A 69 2.67 -2.44 -11.96
N CYS A 70 2.31 -3.18 -10.92
CA CYS A 70 2.55 -4.62 -10.86
C CYS A 70 1.61 -5.42 -11.77
N MET A 71 0.37 -4.97 -11.99
CA MET A 71 -0.61 -5.66 -12.83
C MET A 71 -0.45 -5.32 -14.32
N GLU A 72 0.09 -4.16 -14.68
CA GLU A 72 0.37 -3.76 -16.08
C GLU A 72 1.43 -4.65 -16.77
N VAL A 73 2.14 -5.49 -16.02
CA VAL A 73 3.20 -6.39 -16.52
C VAL A 73 2.67 -7.80 -16.84
N ILE A 74 1.35 -8.04 -16.72
CA ILE A 74 0.69 -9.33 -17.04
C ILE A 74 -0.18 -9.16 -18.28
#